data_AF-A0A2R5L1F2-F1
#
_entry.id   AF-A0A2R5L1F2-F1
#
_cell.length_a   1.000
_cell.length_b   1.000
_cell.length_c   1.000
_cell.angle_alpha   90.00
_cell.angle_beta   90.00
_cell.angle_gamma   90.00
#
_symmetry.space_group_name_H-M   'P 1'
#
loop_
_entity.id
_entity.type
_entity.pdbx_description
1 polymer ?
#
loop_
_entity_poly.entity_id
_entity_poly.type
_entity_poly.pdbx_seq_one_letter_code
_entity_poly.pdbx_strand_id
1 'polypeptide(L)'
;EAEIFIKMIKSKHSDASHNCSAYKVLENGQEYYKVDDDGEPSGTAGRPMGEILNILSIDNVVIVATRFFGGIKLGAGGLIRNYAKTAKLAVEEAKIIELIAKKKIVLEFAYDRSAR
;
A
#
# COMPACT_ATOMS: atom_id res chain seq x y z
N GLU A 1 -6.61 -3.67 -8.09
CA GLU A 1 -6.86 -2.31 -7.56
C GLU A 1 -5.58 -1.54 -7.24
N ALA A 2 -4.64 -2.12 -6.48
CA ALA A 2 -3.37 -1.47 -6.12
C ALA A 2 -2.61 -0.88 -7.32
N GLU A 3 -2.41 -1.66 -8.40
CA GLU A 3 -1.71 -1.15 -9.59
C GLU A 3 -2.45 -0.01 -10.30
N ILE A 4 -3.78 -0.01 -10.26
CA ILE A 4 -4.61 1.07 -10.82
C ILE A 4 -4.41 2.35 -10.00
N PHE A 5 -4.41 2.23 -8.66
CA PHE A 5 -4.13 3.35 -7.76
C PHE A 5 -2.72 3.92 -7.99
N ILE A 6 -1.71 3.07 -8.14
CA ILE A 6 -0.34 3.52 -8.44
C ILE A 6 -0.29 4.29 -9.76
N LYS A 7 -0.91 3.77 -10.82
CA LYS A 7 -0.99 4.46 -12.12
C LYS A 7 -1.73 5.79 -12.02
N MET A 8 -2.81 5.84 -11.25
CA MET A 8 -3.57 7.08 -11.01
C MET A 8 -2.70 8.15 -10.33
N ILE A 9 -1.96 7.79 -9.28
CA ILE A 9 -1.06 8.73 -8.59
C ILE A 9 0.08 9.19 -9.50
N LYS A 10 0.71 8.26 -10.25
CA LYS A 10 1.74 8.58 -11.25
C LYS A 10 1.22 9.55 -12.31
N SER A 11 0.00 9.38 -12.79
CA SER A 11 -0.62 10.30 -13.74
C SER A 11 -0.97 11.66 -13.12
N LYS A 12 -1.39 11.68 -11.85
CA LYS A 12 -1.76 12.91 -11.14
C LYS A 12 -0.53 13.78 -10.82
N HIS A 13 0.60 13.15 -10.55
CA HIS A 13 1.87 13.80 -10.21
C HIS A 13 2.96 13.42 -11.23
N SER A 14 2.68 13.65 -12.51
CA SER A 14 3.58 13.31 -13.61
C SER A 14 4.83 14.17 -13.67
N ASP A 15 4.83 15.31 -12.99
CA ASP A 15 5.95 16.25 -12.84
C ASP A 15 6.82 15.97 -11.61
N ALA A 16 6.44 15.00 -10.78
CA ALA A 16 7.26 14.55 -9.66
C ALA A 16 8.54 13.86 -10.14
N SER A 17 9.59 13.94 -9.33
CA SER A 17 10.85 13.26 -9.64
C SER A 17 10.72 11.75 -9.52
N HIS A 18 10.00 11.28 -8.49
CA HIS A 18 9.76 9.86 -8.22
C HIS A 18 8.37 9.67 -7.60
N ASN A 19 7.70 8.58 -7.94
CA ASN A 19 6.45 8.07 -7.39
C ASN A 19 6.67 6.63 -6.94
N CYS A 20 7.46 6.47 -5.87
CA CYS A 20 7.82 5.17 -5.31
C CYS A 20 6.57 4.51 -4.71
N SER A 21 6.50 3.18 -4.74
CA SER A 21 5.32 2.47 -4.22
C SER A 21 5.68 1.20 -3.47
N ALA A 22 4.77 0.78 -2.60
CA ALA A 22 4.78 -0.53 -1.96
C ALA A 22 3.33 -0.99 -1.79
N TYR A 23 3.06 -2.26 -2.00
CA TYR A 23 1.77 -2.84 -1.62
C TYR A 23 1.93 -4.25 -1.09
N LYS A 24 1.00 -4.60 -0.20
CA LYS A 24 0.83 -5.94 0.34
C LYS A 24 -0.66 -6.25 0.31
N VAL A 25 -1.06 -7.22 -0.51
CA VAL A 25 -2.47 -7.55 -0.74
C VAL A 25 -2.66 -9.06 -0.61
N LEU A 26 -3.75 -9.47 0.02
CA LEU A 26 -4.16 -10.87 0.11
C LEU A 26 -5.33 -11.09 -0.84
N GLU A 27 -5.13 -11.91 -1.87
CA GLU A 27 -6.17 -12.26 -2.84
C GLU A 27 -6.30 -13.79 -2.91
N ASN A 28 -7.49 -14.31 -2.63
CA ASN A 28 -7.79 -15.74 -2.61
C ASN A 28 -6.82 -16.59 -1.75
N GLY A 29 -6.33 -16.02 -0.65
CA GLY A 29 -5.37 -16.67 0.25
C GLY A 29 -3.91 -16.63 -0.23
N GLN A 30 -3.64 -15.97 -1.36
CA GLN A 30 -2.29 -15.71 -1.85
C GLN A 30 -1.85 -14.29 -1.50
N GLU A 31 -0.64 -14.16 -0.97
CA GLU A 31 -0.01 -12.87 -0.70
C GLU A 31 0.68 -12.33 -1.95
N TYR A 32 0.40 -11.07 -2.27
CA TYR A 32 1.07 -10.29 -3.29
C TYR A 32 1.77 -9.12 -2.63
N TYR A 33 3.10 -9.20 -2.56
CA TYR A 33 3.97 -8.17 -2.01
C TYR A 33 4.90 -7.63 -3.10
N LYS A 34 4.84 -6.32 -3.34
CA LYS A 34 5.69 -5.67 -4.35
C LYS A 34 6.08 -4.27 -3.91
N VAL A 35 7.32 -3.92 -4.24
CA VAL A 35 7.91 -2.60 -3.99
C VAL A 35 8.54 -2.06 -5.27
N ASP A 36 8.49 -0.75 -5.45
CA ASP A 36 9.06 -0.03 -6.60
C ASP A 36 9.71 1.27 -6.12
N ASP A 37 11.00 1.43 -6.41
CA ASP A 37 11.78 2.63 -6.07
C ASP A 37 11.63 3.76 -7.11
N ASP A 38 10.94 3.52 -8.24
CA ASP A 38 10.62 4.51 -9.27
C ASP A 38 11.79 5.43 -9.69
N GLY A 39 12.99 4.86 -9.84
CA GLY A 39 14.20 5.58 -10.23
C GLY A 39 15.03 6.18 -9.08
N GLU A 40 14.58 6.05 -7.83
CA GLU A 40 15.46 6.23 -6.67
C GLU A 40 16.57 5.17 -6.66
N PRO A 41 17.68 5.40 -5.93
CA PRO A 41 18.67 4.36 -5.70
C PRO A 41 18.02 3.08 -5.15
N SER A 42 18.42 1.94 -5.72
CA SER A 42 17.81 0.63 -5.42
C SER A 42 17.74 0.36 -3.92
N GLY A 43 16.55 -0.02 -3.45
CA GLY A 43 16.26 -0.37 -2.07
C GLY A 43 16.17 0.80 -1.11
N THR A 44 16.12 2.05 -1.59
CA THR A 44 16.10 3.24 -0.72
C THR A 44 14.73 3.86 -0.52
N ALA A 45 13.70 3.43 -1.26
CA ALA A 45 12.36 4.01 -1.20
C ALA A 45 11.25 2.97 -1.01
N GLY A 46 10.94 2.18 -2.05
CA GLY A 46 9.88 1.17 -2.03
C GLY A 46 10.09 0.13 -0.93
N ARG A 47 11.33 -0.38 -0.80
CA ARG A 47 11.66 -1.38 0.23
C ARG A 47 11.44 -0.87 1.67
N PRO A 48 11.99 0.28 2.08
CA PRO A 48 11.70 0.87 3.40
C PRO A 48 10.21 1.09 3.67
N MET A 49 9.41 1.48 2.67
CA MET A 49 7.95 1.61 2.84
C MET A 49 7.29 0.24 3.05
N GLY A 50 7.67 -0.77 2.27
CA GLY A 50 7.16 -2.13 2.43
C GLY A 50 7.54 -2.77 3.77
N GLU A 51 8.74 -2.47 4.29
CA GLU A 51 9.16 -2.90 5.64
C GLU A 51 8.26 -2.33 6.74
N ILE A 52 7.72 -1.11 6.59
CA ILE A 52 6.73 -0.57 7.52
C ILE A 52 5.43 -1.38 7.51
N LEU A 53 4.95 -1.79 6.33
CA LEU A 53 3.74 -2.63 6.22
C LEU A 53 3.93 -3.95 6.99
N ASN A 54 5.13 -4.54 6.89
CA ASN A 54 5.47 -5.78 7.59
C ASN A 54 5.62 -5.57 9.10
N ILE A 55 6.27 -4.50 9.55
CA ILE A 55 6.44 -4.18 10.98
C ILE A 55 5.08 -3.95 11.65
N LEU A 56 4.15 -3.31 10.94
CA LEU A 56 2.80 -3.05 11.43
C LEU A 56 1.86 -4.24 11.21
N SER A 57 2.32 -5.33 10.57
CA SER A 57 1.54 -6.52 10.24
C SER A 57 0.22 -6.19 9.54
N ILE A 58 0.26 -5.29 8.55
CA ILE A 58 -0.92 -4.87 7.78
C ILE A 58 -0.91 -5.44 6.37
N ASP A 59 -2.09 -5.86 5.93
CA ASP A 59 -2.37 -6.41 4.60
C ASP A 59 -3.49 -5.62 3.92
N ASN A 60 -3.71 -5.90 2.64
CA ASN A 60 -4.71 -5.23 1.79
C ASN A 60 -4.51 -3.71 1.70
N VAL A 61 -3.25 -3.31 1.55
CA VAL A 61 -2.83 -1.91 1.55
C VAL A 61 -1.89 -1.62 0.38
N VAL A 62 -2.02 -0.43 -0.19
CA VAL A 62 -1.09 0.16 -1.16
C VAL A 62 -0.68 1.53 -0.66
N ILE A 63 0.60 1.85 -0.77
CA ILE A 63 1.16 3.16 -0.48
C ILE A 63 1.98 3.66 -1.67
N VAL A 64 1.86 4.96 -1.94
CA VAL A 64 2.64 5.66 -2.96
C VAL A 64 3.21 6.92 -2.33
N ALA A 65 4.53 7.10 -2.43
CA ALA A 65 5.23 8.29 -1.99
C ALA A 65 5.72 9.09 -3.20
N THR A 66 5.10 10.24 -3.41
CA THR A 66 5.45 11.20 -4.47
C THR A 66 6.53 12.15 -3.95
N ARG A 67 7.69 12.16 -4.61
CA ARG A 67 8.84 12.99 -4.25
C ARG A 67 9.18 13.98 -5.35
N PHE A 68 9.33 15.24 -4.97
CA PHE A 68 9.89 16.31 -5.79
C PHE A 68 11.32 16.60 -5.35
N PHE A 69 12.28 16.66 -6.28
CA PHE A 69 13.67 16.95 -5.95
C PHE A 69 13.83 18.41 -5.46
N GLY A 70 14.21 18.57 -4.19
CA GLY A 70 14.34 19.88 -3.54
C GLY A 70 15.72 20.54 -3.64
N GLY A 71 16.58 20.13 -4.59
CA GLY A 71 17.90 20.73 -4.80
C GLY A 71 19.05 20.18 -3.94
N ILE A 72 18.76 19.43 -2.87
CA ILE A 72 19.78 18.83 -1.99
C ILE A 72 19.64 17.30 -1.94
N LYS A 73 20.75 16.59 -2.10
CA LYS A 73 20.80 15.14 -2.01
C LYS A 73 20.84 14.69 -0.55
N LEU A 74 19.95 13.77 -0.17
CA LEU A 74 19.86 13.23 1.19
C LEU A 74 20.83 12.07 1.48
N GLY A 75 21.42 11.49 0.43
CA GLY A 75 22.16 10.22 0.52
C GLY A 75 21.24 9.01 0.80
N ALA A 76 21.76 7.80 0.60
CA ALA A 76 20.95 6.57 0.69
C ALA A 76 20.29 6.40 2.06
N GLY A 77 21.04 6.59 3.15
CA GLY A 77 20.49 6.48 4.51
C GLY A 77 19.45 7.56 4.82
N GLY A 78 19.57 8.75 4.23
CA GLY A 78 18.58 9.82 4.36
C GLY A 78 17.28 9.46 3.65
N LEU A 79 17.35 8.89 2.44
CA LEU A 79 16.18 8.42 1.68
C LEU A 79 15.45 7.32 2.45
N ILE A 80 16.17 6.28 2.88
CA ILE A 80 15.61 5.14 3.62
C ILE A 80 14.79 5.63 4.82
N ARG A 81 15.38 6.50 5.65
CA ARG A 81 14.69 7.03 6.84
C ARG A 81 13.46 7.86 6.48
N ASN A 82 13.53 8.69 5.43
CA ASN A 82 12.41 9.55 5.06
C ASN A 82 11.25 8.76 4.46
N TYR A 83 11.51 7.79 3.58
CA TYR A 83 10.46 6.96 2.99
C TYR A 83 9.79 6.07 4.05
N ALA A 84 10.56 5.42 4.92
CA ALA A 84 10.00 4.65 6.04
C ALA A 84 9.16 5.52 6.99
N LYS A 85 9.68 6.70 7.39
CA LYS A 85 8.96 7.62 8.26
C LYS A 85 7.65 8.10 7.62
N THR A 86 7.70 8.47 6.34
CA THR A 86 6.53 8.95 5.60
C THR A 86 5.47 7.87 5.49
N ALA A 87 5.87 6.63 5.20
CA ALA A 87 4.95 5.50 5.15
C ALA A 87 4.26 5.25 6.48
N LYS A 88 5.04 5.27 7.58
CA LYS A 88 4.49 5.10 8.92
C LYS A 88 3.44 6.16 9.26
N LEU A 89 3.76 7.43 9.02
CA LEU A 89 2.83 8.54 9.27
C LEU A 89 1.54 8.43 8.43
N ALA A 90 1.67 8.04 7.17
CA ALA A 90 0.52 7.85 6.28
C ALA A 90 -0.42 6.73 6.78
N VAL A 91 0.16 5.61 7.24
CA VAL A 91 -0.62 4.50 7.81
C VAL A 91 -1.29 4.89 9.12
N GLU A 92 -0.58 5.61 10.00
CA GLU A 92 -1.13 6.10 11.27
C GLU A 92 -2.35 7.02 11.04
N GLU A 93 -2.26 7.91 10.04
CA GLU A 93 -3.37 8.80 9.67
C GLU A 93 -4.54 8.05 9.01
N ALA A 94 -4.25 7.08 8.14
CA ALA A 94 -5.29 6.27 7.48
C ALA A 94 -6.09 5.39 8.44
N LYS A 95 -5.50 5.07 9.61
CA LYS A 95 -5.99 4.16 10.64
C LYS A 95 -6.13 2.71 10.15
N ILE A 96 -5.72 1.79 11.02
CA ILE A 96 -5.81 0.36 10.75
C ILE A 96 -7.17 -0.13 11.25
N ILE A 97 -7.88 -0.88 10.41
CA ILE A 97 -9.14 -1.53 10.76
C ILE A 97 -9.02 -3.04 10.58
N GLU A 98 -9.77 -3.79 11.39
CA GLU A 98 -9.84 -5.24 11.28
C GLU A 98 -10.74 -5.63 10.10
N LEU A 99 -10.21 -6.48 9.21
CA LEU A 99 -10.96 -7.04 8.09
C LEU A 99 -11.45 -8.45 8.43
N ILE A 100 -12.76 -8.59 8.65
CA ILE A 100 -13.37 -9.90 8.95
C ILE A 100 -13.81 -10.57 7.64
N ALA A 101 -13.21 -11.73 7.34
CA ALA A 101 -13.56 -12.51 6.16
C ALA A 101 -15.02 -13.01 6.24
N LYS A 102 -15.82 -12.65 5.22
CA LYS A 102 -17.21 -13.10 5.12
C LYS A 102 -17.29 -14.41 4.35
N LYS A 103 -18.15 -15.32 4.80
CA LYS A 103 -18.49 -16.54 4.05
C LYS A 103 -19.83 -16.35 3.36
N LYS A 104 -19.88 -16.68 2.07
CA LYS A 104 -21.14 -16.74 1.33
C LYS A 104 -21.84 -18.05 1.71
N ILE A 105 -23.06 -17.95 2.22
CA ILE A 105 -23.90 -19.10 2.56
C ILE A 105 -25.09 -19.09 1.61
N VAL A 106 -25.41 -20.25 1.05
CA VAL A 106 -26.65 -20.46 0.31
C VAL A 106 -27.60 -21.20 1.24
N LEU A 107 -28.77 -20.62 1.46
CA LEU A 107 -29.82 -21.20 2.29
C LEU A 107 -30.97 -21.62 1.38
N GLU A 108 -31.40 -22.86 1.50
CA GLU A 108 -32.60 -23.38 0.88
C GLU A 108 -33.59 -23.73 2.00
N PHE A 109 -34.78 -23.16 1.92
CA PHE A 109 -35.85 -23.43 2.87
C PHE A 109 -37.19 -23.34 2.15
N ALA A 110 -38.16 -24.12 2.63
CA ALA A 110 -39.50 -24.14 2.08
C ALA A 110 -40.19 -22.77 2.24
N TYR A 111 -41.09 -22.44 1.32
CA TYR A 111 -41.74 -21.13 1.24
C TYR A 111 -42.49 -20.76 2.52
N ASP A 112 -43.07 -21.73 3.20
CA ASP A 112 -43.75 -21.60 4.50
C ASP A 112 -42.83 -21.20 5.66
N ARG A 113 -41.51 -21.30 5.47
CA ARG A 113 -40.47 -20.86 6.43
C ARG A 113 -39.83 -19.53 6.05
N SER A 114 -40.28 -18.88 4.97
CA SER A 114 -39.88 -17.52 4.65
C SER A 114 -40.55 -16.53 5.60
N ALA A 115 -39.74 -15.68 6.26
CA ALA A 115 -40.27 -14.66 7.15
C ALA A 115 -41.06 -13.61 6.34
N ARG A 116 -42.27 -13.27 6.80
CA ARG A 116 -42.97 -12.05 6.37
C ARG A 116 -42.27 -10.80 6.89
#